data_AF-A0A9D8RAI8-F1
#
_entry.id   AF-A0A9D8RAI8-F1
#
_cell.length_a   1.000
_cell.length_b   1.000
_cell.length_c   1.000
_cell.angle_alpha   90.00
_cell.angle_beta   90.00
_cell.angle_gamma   90.00
#
_symmetry.space_group_name_H-M   'P 1'
#
loop_
_entity.id
_entity.type
_entity.pdbx_description
1 polymer ?
#
loop_
_entity_poly.entity_id
_entity_poly.type
_entity_poly.pdbx_seq_one_letter_code
_entity_poly.pdbx_strand_id
1 'polypeptide(L)'
;MNEHLSEHFTLREMCQSGTAIRKGINNTPDWKTVERLRALCVNVLEPLRRRFGVIRITSGYRSEALNIAVGGAPHSQHMRGEAADIHVSSMEVGRKMYEFIRLNTQFDQLLFEHSTKSGATWIHVSYSELFARKQAIPYYKAA
;
A
#
# COMPACT_ATOMS: atom_id res chain seq x y z
N MET A 1 15.21 6.23 9.80
CA MET A 1 14.00 5.40 9.64
C MET A 1 14.37 3.93 9.37
N ASN A 2 15.23 3.31 10.19
CA ASN A 2 15.67 1.90 9.94
C ASN A 2 14.90 0.89 10.82
N GLU A 3 13.72 1.28 11.28
CA GLU A 3 12.85 0.44 12.09
C GLU A 3 12.17 -0.62 11.22
N HIS A 4 12.17 -1.87 11.70
CA HIS A 4 11.41 -2.96 11.11
C HIS A 4 9.96 -2.91 11.57
N LEU A 5 9.04 -2.88 10.60
CA LEU A 5 7.59 -2.95 10.80
C LEU A 5 7.12 -4.41 10.82
N SER A 6 7.80 -5.28 10.08
CA SER A 6 7.70 -6.74 10.18
C SER A 6 9.06 -7.35 9.84
N GLU A 7 9.10 -8.68 9.68
CA GLU A 7 10.33 -9.41 9.33
C GLU A 7 10.99 -8.83 8.07
N HIS A 8 10.20 -8.55 7.03
CA HIS A 8 10.74 -8.10 5.74
C HIS A 8 10.48 -6.63 5.38
N PHE A 9 9.59 -5.92 6.08
CA PHE A 9 9.24 -4.54 5.77
C PHE A 9 9.81 -3.55 6.78
N THR A 10 10.33 -2.43 6.26
CA THR A 10 10.89 -1.35 7.07
C THR A 10 10.08 -0.08 6.95
N LEU A 11 10.16 0.79 7.97
CA LEU A 11 9.51 2.09 7.93
C LEU A 11 10.01 2.96 6.76
N ARG A 12 11.31 2.89 6.44
CA ARG A 12 11.87 3.59 5.28
C ARG A 12 11.20 3.17 3.98
N GLU A 13 11.04 1.87 3.75
CA GLU A 13 10.39 1.35 2.55
C GLU A 13 8.95 1.86 2.44
N MET A 14 8.20 1.83 3.55
CA MET A 14 6.81 2.28 3.59
C MET A 14 6.64 3.79 3.43
N CYS A 15 7.66 4.60 3.74
CA CYS A 15 7.61 6.06 3.62
C CYS A 15 8.34 6.61 2.39
N GLN A 16 9.04 5.77 1.63
CA GLN A 16 9.83 6.23 0.49
C GLN A 16 8.93 6.63 -0.69
N SER A 17 9.17 7.82 -1.23
CA SER A 17 8.48 8.30 -2.43
C SER A 17 9.42 9.13 -3.30
N GLY A 18 9.56 8.74 -4.57
CA GLY A 18 10.33 9.51 -5.55
C GLY A 18 9.76 10.91 -5.78
N THR A 19 8.44 11.08 -5.65
CA THR A 19 7.79 12.39 -5.73
C THR A 19 8.12 13.24 -4.51
N ALA A 20 8.12 12.66 -3.30
CA ALA A 20 8.50 13.40 -2.10
C ALA A 20 9.96 13.90 -2.18
N ILE A 21 10.88 13.04 -2.61
CA ILE A 21 12.29 13.41 -2.81
C ILE A 21 12.42 14.53 -3.86
N ARG A 22 11.82 14.36 -5.04
CA ARG A 22 11.91 15.34 -6.14
C ARG A 22 11.32 16.71 -5.76
N LYS A 23 10.27 16.72 -4.93
CA LYS A 23 9.57 17.95 -4.52
C LYS A 23 10.01 18.48 -3.14
N GLY A 24 10.98 17.84 -2.48
CA GLY A 24 11.40 18.22 -1.11
C GLY A 24 10.28 18.11 -0.06
N ILE A 25 9.31 17.22 -0.25
CA ILE A 25 8.18 17.05 0.67
C ILE A 25 8.59 16.16 1.84
N ASN A 26 8.33 16.62 3.06
CA ASN A 26 8.47 15.78 4.26
C ASN A 26 7.36 14.71 4.29
N ASN A 27 7.77 13.45 4.24
CA ASN A 27 6.87 12.28 4.28
C ASN A 27 7.13 11.43 5.55
N THR A 28 7.30 12.08 6.69
CA THR A 28 7.55 11.42 7.97
C THR A 28 6.22 11.21 8.71
N PRO A 29 5.84 9.96 9.04
CA PRO A 29 4.62 9.68 9.81
C PRO A 29 4.81 9.98 11.30
N ASP A 30 3.70 10.18 12.00
CA ASP A 30 3.68 10.16 13.46
C ASP A 30 3.66 8.73 14.02
N TRP A 31 3.83 8.58 15.33
CA TRP A 31 3.90 7.26 15.97
C TRP A 31 2.63 6.41 15.78
N LYS A 32 1.44 7.03 15.78
CA LYS A 32 0.17 6.33 15.58
C LYS A 32 0.07 5.76 14.17
N THR A 33 0.55 6.52 13.21
CA THR A 33 0.61 6.12 11.81
C THR A 33 1.64 5.00 11.61
N VAL A 34 2.77 5.03 12.31
CA VAL A 34 3.75 3.93 12.32
C VAL A 34 3.13 2.63 12.83
N GLU A 35 2.35 2.66 13.91
CA GLU A 35 1.68 1.46 14.43
C GLU A 35 0.64 0.89 13.44
N ARG A 36 -0.09 1.75 12.73
CA ARG A 36 -1.01 1.28 11.68
C ARG A 36 -0.26 0.67 10.49
N LEU A 37 0.87 1.25 10.10
CA LEU A 37 1.73 0.68 9.06
C LEU A 37 2.29 -0.69 9.50
N ARG A 38 2.70 -0.80 10.77
CA ARG A 38 3.13 -2.07 11.38
C ARG A 38 2.02 -3.11 11.29
N ALA A 39 0.80 -2.76 11.66
CA ALA A 39 -0.35 -3.65 11.57
C ALA A 39 -0.64 -4.09 10.11
N LEU A 40 -0.60 -3.17 9.15
CA LEU A 40 -0.71 -3.50 7.71
C LEU A 40 0.40 -4.46 7.25
N CYS A 41 1.65 -4.20 7.66
CA CYS A 41 2.79 -5.04 7.30
C CYS A 41 2.61 -6.45 7.86
N VAL A 42 2.33 -6.59 9.15
CA VAL A 42 2.20 -7.88 9.84
C VAL A 42 1.02 -8.70 9.31
N ASN A 43 -0.14 -8.07 9.10
CA ASN A 43 -1.38 -8.80 8.81
C ASN A 43 -1.64 -9.04 7.32
N VAL A 44 -0.97 -8.30 6.42
CA VAL A 44 -1.23 -8.38 4.99
C VAL A 44 0.05 -8.56 4.17
N LEU A 45 1.01 -7.64 4.30
CA LEU A 45 2.18 -7.62 3.42
C LEU A 45 3.15 -8.76 3.72
N GLU A 46 3.33 -9.11 5.00
CA GLU A 46 4.23 -10.17 5.45
C GLU A 46 3.74 -11.57 5.01
N PRO A 47 2.46 -11.96 5.19
CA PRO A 47 1.92 -13.18 4.58
C PRO A 47 2.10 -13.23 3.06
N LEU A 48 1.88 -12.11 2.37
CA LEU A 48 2.05 -12.03 0.92
C LEU A 48 3.52 -12.23 0.51
N ARG A 49 4.44 -11.56 1.20
CA ARG A 49 5.89 -11.69 1.02
C ARG A 49 6.35 -13.12 1.22
N ARG A 50 5.90 -13.79 2.29
CA ARG A 50 6.24 -15.20 2.56
C ARG A 50 5.77 -16.13 1.46
N ARG A 51 4.63 -15.83 0.81
CA ARG A 51 4.10 -16.65 -0.28
C ARG A 51 4.77 -16.40 -1.63
N PHE A 52 5.05 -15.14 -1.97
CA PHE A 52 5.48 -14.74 -3.32
C PHE A 52 6.95 -14.32 -3.41
N GLY A 53 7.68 -14.31 -2.29
CA GLY A 53 9.03 -13.78 -2.25
C GLY A 53 9.03 -12.26 -2.34
N VAL A 54 9.99 -11.70 -3.07
CA VAL A 54 10.20 -10.24 -3.12
C VAL A 54 9.01 -9.51 -3.74
N ILE A 55 8.25 -8.78 -2.92
CA ILE A 55 7.24 -7.81 -3.37
C ILE A 55 7.79 -6.39 -3.24
N ARG A 56 7.44 -5.52 -4.20
CA ARG A 56 7.87 -4.13 -4.24
C ARG A 56 6.71 -3.21 -3.88
N ILE A 57 6.86 -2.47 -2.78
CA ILE A 57 5.93 -1.41 -2.41
C ILE A 57 6.25 -0.15 -3.22
N THR A 58 5.26 0.39 -3.93
CA THR A 58 5.40 1.62 -4.71
C THR A 58 4.94 2.87 -3.95
N SER A 59 4.05 2.68 -2.98
CA SER A 59 3.55 3.75 -2.11
C SER A 59 2.99 3.14 -0.84
N GLY A 60 3.49 3.55 0.33
CA GLY A 60 2.91 3.22 1.63
C GLY A 60 2.27 4.46 2.27
N TYR A 61 2.91 5.03 3.28
CA TYR A 61 2.44 6.27 3.88
C TYR A 61 2.55 7.48 2.93
N ARG A 62 1.52 8.32 2.95
CA ARG A 62 1.53 9.64 2.28
C ARG A 62 1.13 10.73 3.26
N SER A 63 2.01 11.69 3.54
CA SER A 63 1.63 12.94 4.19
C SER A 63 0.61 13.69 3.33
N GLU A 64 -0.16 14.61 3.93
CA GLU A 64 -1.15 15.42 3.20
C GLU A 64 -0.55 16.06 1.94
N ALA A 65 0.59 16.74 2.10
CA ALA A 65 1.30 17.39 1.01
C ALA A 65 1.71 16.39 -0.10
N LEU A 66 2.16 15.19 0.27
CA LEU A 66 2.49 14.16 -0.70
C LEU A 66 1.24 13.62 -1.41
N ASN A 67 0.16 13.36 -0.66
CA ASN A 67 -1.10 12.85 -1.21
C ASN A 67 -1.65 13.82 -2.25
N ILE A 68 -1.71 15.12 -1.94
CA ILE A 68 -2.09 16.18 -2.90
C ILE A 68 -1.15 16.17 -4.11
N ALA A 69 0.17 16.12 -3.89
CA ALA A 69 1.16 16.19 -4.95
C ALA A 69 1.13 15.03 -5.94
N VAL A 70 0.53 13.89 -5.59
CA VAL A 70 0.33 12.72 -6.45
C VAL A 70 -1.12 12.59 -6.94
N GLY A 71 -2.00 13.54 -6.61
CA GLY A 71 -3.42 13.51 -6.99
C GLY A 71 -4.23 12.45 -6.23
N GLY A 72 -3.80 12.08 -5.02
CA GLY A 72 -4.50 11.14 -4.17
C GLY A 72 -5.86 11.68 -3.71
N ALA A 73 -6.80 10.77 -3.47
CA ALA A 73 -8.13 11.13 -2.99
C ALA A 73 -8.07 11.82 -1.60
N PRO A 74 -9.00 12.73 -1.30
CA PRO A 74 -9.22 13.22 0.06
C PRO A 74 -9.47 12.05 1.02
N HIS A 75 -8.97 12.15 2.25
CA HIS A 75 -9.14 11.12 3.29
C HIS A 75 -8.61 9.72 2.93
N SER A 76 -7.60 9.64 2.07
CA SER A 76 -6.99 8.37 1.67
C SER A 76 -6.41 7.59 2.86
N GLN A 77 -6.58 6.25 2.86
CA GLN A 77 -5.99 5.38 3.87
C GLN A 77 -4.46 5.38 3.89
N HIS A 78 -3.80 5.76 2.80
CA HIS A 78 -2.35 5.99 2.79
C HIS A 78 -1.93 7.07 3.80
N MET A 79 -2.76 8.10 3.99
CA MET A 79 -2.47 9.18 4.95
C MET A 79 -2.66 8.75 6.39
N ARG A 80 -3.38 7.66 6.63
CA ARG A 80 -3.59 7.08 7.95
C ARG A 80 -2.57 5.98 8.28
N GLY A 81 -1.67 5.64 7.34
CA GLY A 81 -0.74 4.52 7.49
C GLY A 81 -1.41 3.15 7.32
N GLU A 82 -2.58 3.11 6.68
CA GLU A 82 -3.41 1.91 6.60
C GLU A 82 -3.41 1.28 5.21
N ALA A 83 -2.72 1.86 4.23
CA ALA A 83 -2.72 1.35 2.86
C ALA A 83 -1.33 1.27 2.23
N ALA A 84 -1.21 0.36 1.28
CA ALA A 84 -0.04 0.19 0.44
C ALA A 84 -0.44 -0.14 -1.01
N ASP A 85 0.33 0.42 -1.94
CA ASP A 85 0.28 0.09 -3.35
C ASP A 85 1.45 -0.85 -3.68
N ILE A 86 1.13 -1.99 -4.27
CA ILE A 86 2.06 -3.08 -4.58
C ILE A 86 2.26 -3.13 -6.09
N HIS A 87 3.52 -3.08 -6.53
CA HIS A 87 3.86 -3.21 -7.93
C HIS A 87 3.45 -4.57 -8.50
N VAL A 88 2.88 -4.56 -9.71
CA VAL A 88 2.53 -5.77 -10.45
C VAL A 88 3.46 -5.89 -11.65
N SER A 89 4.30 -6.94 -11.65
CA SER A 89 5.25 -7.23 -12.72
C SER A 89 4.60 -7.85 -13.96
N SER A 90 3.51 -8.60 -13.78
CA SER A 90 2.68 -9.15 -14.85
C SER A 90 1.26 -9.37 -14.37
N MET A 91 0.30 -9.36 -15.30
CA MET A 91 -1.12 -9.58 -14.96
C MET A 91 -1.38 -10.93 -14.27
N GLU A 92 -0.62 -11.98 -14.64
CA GLU A 92 -0.75 -13.28 -14.01
C GLU A 92 -0.33 -13.25 -12.53
N VAL A 93 0.85 -12.68 -12.25
CA VAL A 93 1.36 -12.55 -10.88
C VAL A 93 0.46 -11.63 -10.07
N GLY A 94 0.00 -10.51 -10.64
CA GLY A 94 -0.96 -9.60 -10.02
C GLY A 94 -2.26 -10.29 -9.60
N ARG A 95 -2.87 -11.09 -10.49
CA ARG A 95 -4.08 -11.86 -10.15
C ARG A 95 -3.83 -12.86 -9.03
N LYS A 96 -2.69 -13.57 -9.05
CA LYS A 96 -2.33 -14.52 -7.99
C LYS A 96 -2.13 -13.83 -6.63
N MET A 97 -1.45 -12.68 -6.61
CA MET A 97 -1.27 -11.88 -5.39
C MET A 97 -2.61 -11.37 -4.86
N TYR A 98 -3.45 -10.80 -5.74
CA TYR A 98 -4.77 -10.29 -5.40
C TYR A 98 -5.65 -11.39 -4.78
N GLU A 99 -5.76 -12.55 -5.42
CA GLU A 99 -6.55 -13.66 -4.90
C GLU A 99 -6.00 -14.21 -3.58
N PHE A 100 -4.66 -14.25 -3.43
CA PHE A 100 -4.07 -14.66 -2.16
C PHE A 100 -4.45 -13.71 -1.02
N ILE A 101 -4.33 -12.39 -1.22
CA ILE A 101 -4.75 -11.40 -0.23
C ILE A 101 -6.24 -11.59 0.10
N ARG A 102 -7.08 -11.72 -0.94
CA ARG A 102 -8.53 -11.87 -0.81
C ARG A 102 -8.94 -13.06 0.06
N LEU A 103 -8.23 -14.18 -0.09
CA LEU A 103 -8.58 -15.45 0.55
C LEU A 103 -7.87 -15.66 1.90
N ASN A 104 -6.72 -15.05 2.14
CA ASN A 104 -5.83 -15.41 3.25
C ASN A 104 -5.53 -14.27 4.23
N THR A 105 -6.08 -13.06 4.01
CA THR A 105 -5.79 -11.89 4.88
C THR A 105 -7.07 -11.17 5.29
N GLN A 106 -7.00 -10.40 6.38
CA GLN A 106 -8.11 -9.57 6.87
C GLN A 106 -8.02 -8.13 6.36
N PHE A 107 -7.92 -7.94 5.05
CA PHE A 107 -7.90 -6.62 4.43
C PHE A 107 -9.23 -5.86 4.61
N ASP A 108 -9.16 -4.53 4.56
CA ASP A 108 -10.32 -3.64 4.56
C ASP A 108 -10.80 -3.34 3.13
N GLN A 109 -9.88 -2.82 2.29
CA GLN A 109 -10.11 -2.58 0.87
C GLN A 109 -8.99 -3.19 0.03
N LEU A 110 -9.35 -3.82 -1.09
CA LEU A 110 -8.43 -4.46 -2.02
C LEU A 110 -8.86 -4.11 -3.44
N LEU A 111 -8.06 -3.33 -4.15
CA LEU A 111 -8.33 -2.88 -5.51
C LEU A 111 -7.21 -3.33 -6.44
N PHE A 112 -7.56 -3.88 -7.59
CA PHE A 112 -6.62 -4.08 -8.68
C PHE A 112 -6.74 -2.88 -9.62
N GLU A 113 -5.84 -1.91 -9.45
CA GLU A 113 -5.94 -0.60 -10.08
C GLU A 113 -5.19 -0.55 -11.41
N HIS A 114 -5.83 0.09 -12.38
CA HIS A 114 -5.28 0.33 -13.72
C HIS A 114 -5.29 1.83 -14.00
N SER A 115 -4.10 2.43 -14.13
CA SER A 115 -3.97 3.83 -14.52
C SER A 115 -4.38 4.00 -15.97
N THR A 116 -5.42 4.80 -16.19
CA THR A 116 -5.88 5.17 -17.54
C THR A 116 -4.90 6.10 -18.26
N LYS A 117 -4.06 6.83 -17.51
CA LYS A 117 -3.06 7.76 -18.06
C LYS A 117 -1.76 7.09 -18.49
N SER A 118 -1.27 6.13 -17.71
CA SER A 118 0.06 5.54 -17.90
C SER A 118 0.04 4.08 -18.35
N GLY A 119 -1.12 3.41 -18.27
CA GLY A 119 -1.22 1.96 -18.45
C GLY A 119 -0.62 1.14 -17.30
N ALA A 120 -0.03 1.80 -16.29
CA ALA A 120 0.51 1.14 -15.12
C ALA A 120 -0.58 0.43 -14.32
N THR A 121 -0.23 -0.69 -13.71
CA THR A 121 -1.12 -1.49 -12.89
C THR A 121 -0.47 -1.78 -11.55
N TRP A 122 -1.24 -1.71 -10.47
CA TRP A 122 -0.81 -2.06 -9.11
C TRP A 122 -1.97 -2.67 -8.32
N ILE A 123 -1.65 -3.29 -7.19
CA ILE A 123 -2.65 -3.71 -6.20
C ILE A 123 -2.63 -2.68 -5.09
N HIS A 124 -3.74 -2.00 -4.88
CA HIS A 124 -3.97 -1.23 -3.67
C HIS A 124 -4.58 -2.14 -2.61
N VAL A 125 -3.99 -2.16 -1.42
CA VAL A 125 -4.54 -2.88 -0.28
C VAL A 125 -4.51 -2.02 0.96
N SER A 126 -5.58 -2.06 1.73
CA SER A 126 -5.66 -1.43 3.04
C SER A 126 -6.03 -2.39 4.15
N TYR A 127 -5.64 -2.03 5.37
CA TYR A 127 -5.92 -2.73 6.60
C TYR A 127 -6.27 -1.72 7.68
N SER A 128 -7.34 -1.96 8.42
CA SER A 128 -7.70 -1.18 9.60
C SER A 128 -8.11 -2.12 10.71
N GLU A 129 -7.58 -1.91 11.92
CA GLU A 129 -7.96 -2.70 13.10
C GLU A 129 -9.40 -2.42 13.54
N LEU A 130 -9.94 -1.26 13.16
CA LEU A 130 -11.27 -0.82 13.56
C LEU A 130 -12.36 -1.33 12.62
N PHE A 131 -12.04 -1.49 11.33
CA PHE A 131 -13.03 -1.78 10.30
C PHE A 131 -12.44 -2.69 9.22
N ALA A 132 -13.22 -3.66 8.78
CA ALA A 132 -12.91 -4.47 7.62
C ALA A 132 -14.13 -4.52 6.70
N ARG A 133 -14.23 -3.54 5.79
CA ARG A 133 -15.28 -3.50 4.76
C ARG A 133 -15.23 -4.73 3.87
N LYS A 134 -14.08 -5.41 3.80
CA LYS A 134 -13.79 -6.55 2.93
C LYS A 134 -14.17 -6.28 1.47
N GLN A 135 -13.97 -5.03 1.04
CA GLN A 135 -14.29 -4.62 -0.32
C GLN A 135 -13.16 -5.05 -1.26
N ALA A 136 -13.46 -5.98 -2.17
CA ALA A 136 -12.51 -6.47 -3.16
C ALA A 136 -13.01 -6.14 -4.57
N ILE A 137 -12.28 -5.30 -5.31
CA ILE A 137 -12.60 -4.91 -6.69
C ILE A 137 -11.46 -5.37 -7.63
N PRO A 138 -11.69 -6.40 -8.46
CA PRO A 138 -10.64 -7.01 -9.30
C PRO A 138 -10.30 -6.22 -10.57
N TYR A 139 -11.05 -5.14 -10.84
CA TYR A 139 -10.76 -4.19 -11.92
C TYR A 139 -11.23 -2.80 -11.51
N TYR A 140 -10.30 -1.92 -11.18
CA TYR A 140 -10.57 -0.54 -10.79
C TYR A 140 -9.84 0.43 -11.73
N LYS A 141 -10.57 1.37 -12.33
CA LYS A 141 -9.97 2.40 -13.19
C LYS A 141 -9.47 3.55 -12.33
N ALA A 142 -8.16 3.65 -12.19
CA ALA A 142 -7.52 4.80 -11.56
C ALA A 142 -7.42 5.95 -12.58
N ALA A 143 -7.94 7.11 -12.18
CA ALA A 143 -8.00 8.32 -13.01
C ALA A 143 -6.63 9.01 -13.16
#